data_AF-A0A853AUY4-F1
#
_entry.id   AF-A0A853AUY4-F1
#
_cell.length_a   1.000
_cell.length_b   1.000
_cell.length_c   1.000
_cell.angle_alpha   90.00
_cell.angle_beta   90.00
_cell.angle_gamma   90.00
#
_symmetry.space_group_name_H-M   'P 1'
#
loop_
_entity.id
_entity.type
_entity.pdbx_description
1 polymer ?
#
loop_
_entity_poly.entity_id
_entity_poly.type
_entity_poly.pdbx_seq_one_letter_code
_entity_poly.pdbx_strand_id
1 'polypeptide(L)'
;MSAPAKPQDGTVRALYLGLALSVVSALVPLVDVATVDSLGDHVRDAYPTWPEDLVAADRGAIAGSLAVIGVLGAAGWLWTIVGVRKHARWVRAVSTTLFALGACAALLTATLSGGAYTQVVPPLYSTLTALPVLVGLAAVVQLWRTGRRTTAPAA
;
A
#
# COMPACT_ATOMS: atom_id res chain seq x y z
N MET A 1 10.54 20.43 28.92
CA MET A 1 10.94 20.96 27.59
C MET A 1 11.45 19.78 26.77
N SER A 2 10.64 19.25 25.87
CA SER A 2 11.03 18.11 25.03
C SER A 2 11.96 18.59 23.93
N ALA A 3 13.16 18.00 23.82
CA ALA A 3 14.08 18.29 22.73
C ALA A 3 13.40 18.04 21.37
N PRO A 4 13.63 18.90 20.35
CA PRO A 4 13.07 18.69 19.02
C PRO A 4 13.55 17.35 18.47
N ALA A 5 12.60 16.49 18.08
CA ALA A 5 12.90 15.17 17.52
C ALA A 5 13.87 15.32 16.33
N LYS A 6 14.90 14.47 16.27
CA LYS A 6 15.88 14.56 15.19
C LYS A 6 15.18 14.23 13.87
N PRO A 7 15.56 14.84 12.73
CA PRO A 7 14.97 14.54 11.43
C PRO A 7 14.95 13.04 11.06
N GLN A 8 15.86 12.24 11.64
CA GLN A 8 15.89 10.78 11.50
C GLN A 8 14.70 10.08 12.19
N ASP A 9 14.20 10.59 13.30
CA ASP A 9 13.07 10.01 14.05
C ASP A 9 11.76 10.09 13.26
N GLY A 10 11.57 11.21 12.54
CA GLY A 10 10.39 11.43 11.69
C GLY A 10 10.36 10.50 10.48
N THR A 11 11.50 10.31 9.81
CA THR A 11 11.62 9.38 8.67
C THR A 11 11.32 7.94 9.10
N VAL A 12 11.92 7.48 10.20
CA VAL A 12 11.72 6.11 10.68
C VAL A 12 10.26 5.86 11.07
N ARG A 13 9.60 6.83 11.73
CA ARG A 13 8.16 6.74 12.03
C ARG A 13 7.30 6.63 10.76
N ALA A 14 7.60 7.42 9.73
CA ALA A 14 6.88 7.33 8.45
C ALA A 14 7.05 5.97 7.78
N LEU A 15 8.26 5.38 7.81
CA LEU A 15 8.48 4.04 7.27
C LEU A 15 7.67 2.96 8.02
N TYR A 16 7.62 3.04 9.35
CA TYR A 16 6.82 2.10 10.17
C TYR A 16 5.32 2.29 10.00
N LEU A 17 4.86 3.54 9.83
CA LEU A 17 3.46 3.81 9.52
C LEU A 17 3.06 3.20 8.18
N GLY A 18 3.91 3.36 7.16
CA GLY A 18 3.71 2.73 5.85
C GLY A 18 3.63 1.21 5.94
N LEU A 19 4.54 0.59 6.70
CA LEU A 19 4.52 -0.85 6.97
C LEU A 19 3.22 -1.29 7.65
N ALA A 20 2.81 -0.60 8.73
CA ALA A 20 1.60 -0.93 9.47
C ALA A 20 0.36 -0.82 8.58
N LEU A 21 0.26 0.24 7.78
CA LEU A 21 -0.84 0.41 6.83
C LEU A 21 -0.85 -0.70 5.79
N SER A 22 0.30 -1.09 5.22
CA SER A 22 0.38 -2.20 4.27
C SER A 22 -0.07 -3.54 4.88
N VAL A 23 0.28 -3.80 6.14
CA VAL A 23 -0.18 -4.98 6.87
C VAL A 23 -1.70 -4.94 7.09
N VAL A 24 -2.23 -3.79 7.51
CA VAL A 24 -3.68 -3.61 7.67
C VAL A 24 -4.41 -3.82 6.34
N SER A 25 -3.95 -3.19 5.25
CA SER A 25 -4.52 -3.37 3.91
C SER A 25 -4.46 -4.83 3.42
N ALA A 26 -3.47 -5.61 3.86
CA ALA A 26 -3.37 -7.04 3.53
C ALA A 26 -4.37 -7.90 4.32
N LEU A 27 -4.59 -7.57 5.60
CA LEU A 27 -5.39 -8.38 6.51
C LEU A 27 -6.89 -8.08 6.41
N VAL A 28 -7.27 -6.82 6.19
CA VAL A 28 -8.69 -6.40 6.18
C VAL A 28 -9.55 -7.21 5.19
N PRO A 29 -9.16 -7.43 3.92
CA PRO A 29 -9.94 -8.24 2.98
C PRO A 29 -10.09 -9.70 3.42
N LEU A 30 -9.07 -10.26 4.09
CA LEU A 30 -9.10 -11.64 4.57
C LEU A 30 -10.03 -11.78 5.78
N VAL A 31 -10.02 -10.78 6.67
CA VAL A 31 -10.94 -10.73 7.82
C VAL A 31 -12.38 -10.53 7.33
N ASP A 32 -12.61 -9.68 6.33
CA ASP A 32 -13.93 -9.47 5.74
C ASP A 32 -14.54 -10.79 5.23
N VAL A 33 -13.82 -11.51 4.36
CA VAL A 33 -14.29 -12.80 3.80
C VAL A 33 -14.58 -13.83 4.90
N ALA A 34 -13.88 -13.77 6.04
CA ALA A 34 -14.08 -14.69 7.15
C ALA A 34 -15.20 -14.27 8.13
N THR A 35 -15.75 -13.06 8.01
CA THR A 35 -16.66 -12.50 9.03
C THR A 35 -17.91 -11.87 8.44
N VAL A 36 -17.77 -10.77 7.70
CA VAL A 36 -18.88 -9.94 7.21
C VAL A 36 -19.27 -10.33 5.78
N ASP A 37 -18.31 -10.80 5.00
CA ASP A 37 -18.48 -11.17 3.59
C ASP A 37 -18.97 -10.02 2.69
N SER A 38 -18.55 -8.78 2.96
CA SER A 38 -18.95 -7.63 2.11
C SER A 38 -18.42 -7.74 0.68
N LEU A 39 -17.29 -8.42 0.47
CA LEU A 39 -16.81 -8.76 -0.86
C LEU A 39 -17.74 -9.74 -1.58
N GLY A 40 -18.34 -10.71 -0.87
CA GLY A 40 -19.35 -11.60 -1.44
C GLY A 40 -20.60 -10.83 -1.86
N ASP A 41 -21.08 -9.91 -1.02
CA ASP A 41 -22.23 -9.06 -1.34
C ASP A 41 -21.97 -8.19 -2.58
N HIS A 42 -20.78 -7.59 -2.67
CA HIS A 42 -20.37 -6.81 -3.86
C HIS A 42 -20.39 -7.65 -5.14
N VAL A 43 -19.97 -8.92 -5.08
CA VAL A 43 -20.01 -9.83 -6.23
C VAL A 43 -21.45 -10.22 -6.58
N ARG A 44 -22.31 -10.49 -5.60
CA ARG A 44 -23.73 -10.81 -5.82
C ARG A 44 -24.49 -9.64 -6.44
N ASP A 45 -24.18 -8.41 -6.02
CA ASP A 45 -24.77 -7.20 -6.58
C ASP A 45 -24.38 -7.02 -8.06
N ALA A 46 -23.14 -7.34 -8.42
CA ALA A 46 -22.67 -7.28 -9.80
C ALA A 46 -23.20 -8.46 -10.65
N TYR A 47 -23.32 -9.65 -10.07
CA TYR A 47 -23.76 -10.86 -10.76
C TYR A 47 -24.88 -11.60 -9.99
N PRO A 48 -26.14 -11.12 -10.05
CA PRO A 48 -27.24 -11.66 -9.26
C PRO A 48 -27.64 -13.10 -9.61
N THR A 49 -27.22 -13.59 -10.78
CA THR A 49 -27.56 -14.92 -11.29
C THR A 49 -26.43 -15.94 -11.15
N TRP A 50 -25.28 -15.54 -10.60
CA TRP A 50 -24.16 -16.45 -10.41
C TRP A 50 -24.43 -17.45 -9.28
N PRO A 51 -24.02 -18.71 -9.44
CA PRO A 51 -24.04 -19.69 -8.36
C PRO A 51 -22.97 -19.34 -7.29
N GLU A 52 -23.21 -19.78 -6.06
CA GLU A 52 -22.38 -19.41 -4.90
C GLU A 52 -20.91 -19.84 -5.00
N ASP A 53 -20.59 -20.89 -5.76
CA ASP A 53 -19.21 -21.32 -5.99
C ASP A 53 -18.42 -20.30 -6.84
N LEU A 54 -19.06 -19.70 -7.85
CA LEU A 54 -18.44 -18.62 -8.63
C LEU A 54 -18.31 -17.33 -7.81
N VAL A 55 -19.32 -17.01 -6.99
CA VAL A 55 -19.26 -15.87 -6.06
C VAL A 55 -18.09 -16.04 -5.09
N ALA A 56 -17.95 -17.23 -4.51
CA ALA A 56 -16.87 -17.54 -3.57
C ALA A 56 -15.48 -17.48 -4.22
N ALA A 57 -15.36 -17.94 -5.47
CA ALA A 57 -14.12 -17.88 -6.24
C ALA A 57 -13.73 -16.42 -6.56
N ASP A 58 -14.66 -15.61 -7.05
CA ASP A 58 -14.39 -14.23 -7.47
C ASP A 58 -14.07 -13.32 -6.26
N ARG A 59 -14.87 -13.39 -5.19
CA ARG A 59 -14.57 -12.66 -3.94
C ARG A 59 -13.20 -13.06 -3.37
N GLY A 60 -12.85 -14.36 -3.47
CA GLY A 60 -11.58 -14.90 -3.03
C GLY A 60 -10.41 -14.39 -3.87
N ALA A 61 -10.60 -14.25 -5.19
CA ALA A 61 -9.62 -13.66 -6.08
C ALA A 61 -9.39 -12.18 -5.77
N ILE A 62 -10.45 -11.41 -5.52
CA ILE A 62 -10.35 -10.00 -5.11
C ILE A 62 -9.57 -9.89 -3.79
N ALA A 63 -10.01 -10.59 -2.74
CA ALA A 63 -9.35 -10.57 -1.44
C ALA A 63 -7.88 -11.02 -1.52
N GLY A 64 -7.61 -12.09 -2.26
CA GLY A 64 -6.27 -12.64 -2.48
C GLY A 64 -5.35 -11.65 -3.17
N SER A 65 -5.83 -10.95 -4.21
CA SER A 65 -5.04 -9.93 -4.91
C SER A 65 -4.67 -8.76 -4.01
N LEU A 66 -5.61 -8.29 -3.17
CA LEU A 66 -5.37 -7.22 -2.20
C LEU A 66 -4.36 -7.63 -1.13
N ALA A 67 -4.48 -8.88 -0.63
CA ALA A 67 -3.53 -9.44 0.32
C ALA A 67 -2.12 -9.51 -0.26
N VAL A 68 -1.97 -9.97 -1.51
CA VAL A 68 -0.68 -10.02 -2.21
C VAL A 68 -0.07 -8.62 -2.35
N ILE A 69 -0.87 -7.62 -2.79
CA ILE A 69 -0.41 -6.24 -2.90
C ILE A 69 0.06 -5.70 -1.54
N GLY A 70 -0.71 -5.93 -0.48
CA GLY A 70 -0.37 -5.51 0.87
C GLY A 70 0.92 -6.16 1.40
N VAL A 71 1.11 -7.47 1.17
CA VAL A 71 2.32 -8.20 1.54
C VAL A 71 3.55 -7.69 0.78
N LEU A 72 3.43 -7.45 -0.53
CA LEU A 72 4.51 -6.87 -1.34
C LEU A 72 4.86 -5.46 -0.85
N GLY A 73 3.85 -4.66 -0.50
CA GLY A 73 4.04 -3.36 0.13
C GLY A 73 4.80 -3.46 1.44
N ALA A 74 4.39 -4.35 2.34
CA ALA A 74 5.06 -4.58 3.63
C ALA A 74 6.52 -5.02 3.45
N ALA A 75 6.79 -5.94 2.52
CA ALA A 75 8.15 -6.36 2.17
C ALA A 75 8.98 -5.18 1.64
N GLY A 76 8.40 -4.34 0.78
CA GLY A 76 9.03 -3.14 0.26
C GLY A 76 9.39 -2.12 1.36
N TRP A 77 8.51 -1.93 2.34
CA TRP A 77 8.78 -1.08 3.50
C TRP A 77 9.92 -1.64 4.36
N LEU A 78 9.91 -2.94 4.67
CA LEU A 78 10.98 -3.59 5.43
C LEU A 78 12.33 -3.45 4.71
N TRP A 79 12.36 -3.69 3.40
CA TRP A 79 13.54 -3.53 2.58
C TRP A 79 14.07 -2.09 2.64
N THR A 80 13.17 -1.10 2.55
CA THR A 80 13.52 0.32 2.64
C THR A 80 14.06 0.68 4.02
N ILE A 81 13.46 0.19 5.11
CA ILE A 81 13.94 0.38 6.49
C ILE A 81 15.37 -0.16 6.64
N VAL A 82 15.64 -1.37 6.16
CA VAL A 82 16.97 -1.98 6.20
C VAL A 82 17.98 -1.15 5.42
N GLY A 83 17.62 -0.68 4.23
CA GLY A 83 18.50 0.15 3.41
C GLY A 83 18.81 1.51 4.05
N VAL A 84 17.81 2.18 4.64
CA VAL A 84 18.00 3.46 5.36
C VAL A 84 18.93 3.28 6.54
N ARG A 85 18.76 2.21 7.33
CA ARG A 85 19.64 1.88 8.46
C ARG A 85 21.09 1.62 8.04
N LYS A 86 21.29 1.07 6.85
CA LYS A 86 22.62 0.83 6.25
C LYS A 86 23.20 2.05 5.51
N HIS A 87 22.51 3.20 5.52
CA HIS A 87 22.89 4.40 4.77
C HIS A 87 23.14 4.14 3.28
N ALA A 88 22.44 3.17 2.69
CA ALA A 88 22.76 2.70 1.36
C ALA A 88 22.27 3.68 0.28
N ARG A 89 23.13 4.00 -0.70
CA ARG A 89 22.81 4.90 -1.81
C ARG A 89 21.66 4.42 -2.71
N TRP A 90 21.44 3.11 -2.80
CA TRP A 90 20.40 2.50 -3.64
C TRP A 90 18.99 2.73 -3.11
N VAL A 91 18.83 3.10 -1.83
CA VAL A 91 17.52 3.29 -1.18
C VAL A 91 16.65 4.28 -1.95
N ARG A 92 17.24 5.33 -2.52
CA ARG A 92 16.47 6.34 -3.26
C ARG A 92 15.82 5.76 -4.51
N ALA A 93 16.59 5.00 -5.29
CA ALA A 93 16.09 4.37 -6.50
C ALA A 93 15.00 3.36 -6.15
N VAL A 94 15.29 2.44 -5.22
CA VAL A 94 14.34 1.39 -4.81
C VAL A 94 13.05 1.97 -4.21
N SER A 95 13.14 2.96 -3.33
CA SER A 95 11.94 3.58 -2.73
C SER A 95 11.08 4.27 -3.78
N THR A 96 11.70 4.91 -4.79
CA THR A 96 10.98 5.57 -5.87
C THR A 96 10.28 4.55 -6.77
N THR A 97 10.96 3.44 -7.10
CA THR A 97 10.37 2.34 -7.88
C THR A 97 9.22 1.67 -7.12
N LEU A 98 9.40 1.35 -5.84
CA LEU A 98 8.36 0.75 -5.02
C LEU A 98 7.15 1.69 -4.85
N PHE A 99 7.39 2.99 -4.68
CA PHE A 99 6.32 3.98 -4.67
C PHE A 99 5.56 4.01 -5.99
N ALA A 100 6.25 4.04 -7.13
CA ALA A 100 5.61 4.02 -8.44
C ALA A 100 4.76 2.76 -8.65
N LEU A 101 5.28 1.58 -8.29
CA LEU A 101 4.54 0.33 -8.35
C LEU A 101 3.31 0.35 -7.44
N GLY A 102 3.45 0.83 -6.20
CA GLY A 102 2.34 0.96 -5.26
C GLY A 102 1.28 1.95 -5.75
N ALA A 103 1.68 3.08 -6.32
CA ALA A 103 0.77 4.07 -6.91
C ALA A 103 0.01 3.48 -8.11
N CYS A 104 0.69 2.76 -8.99
CA CYS A 104 0.04 2.06 -10.10
C CYS A 104 -0.95 1.01 -9.59
N ALA A 105 -0.58 0.22 -8.59
CA ALA A 105 -1.47 -0.77 -7.99
C ALA A 105 -2.72 -0.11 -7.37
N ALA A 106 -2.54 0.98 -6.61
CA ALA A 106 -3.66 1.71 -6.01
C ALA A 106 -4.59 2.29 -7.09
N LEU A 107 -4.03 2.89 -8.15
CA LEU A 107 -4.82 3.38 -9.29
C LEU A 107 -5.58 2.25 -9.97
N LEU A 108 -4.93 1.13 -10.26
CA LEU A 108 -5.59 -0.05 -10.84
C LEU A 108 -6.74 -0.53 -9.94
N THR A 109 -6.53 -0.66 -8.63
CA THR A 109 -7.62 -1.05 -7.71
C THR A 109 -8.76 -0.02 -7.66
N ALA A 110 -8.49 1.26 -7.94
CA ALA A 110 -9.50 2.31 -7.93
C ALA A 110 -10.24 2.47 -9.26
N THR A 111 -9.64 2.09 -10.39
CA THR A 111 -10.20 2.37 -11.72
C THR A 111 -10.51 1.13 -12.55
N LEU A 112 -10.08 -0.06 -12.13
CA LEU A 112 -10.30 -1.28 -12.89
C LEU A 112 -11.79 -1.64 -12.86
N SER A 113 -12.41 -1.62 -14.04
CA SER A 113 -13.75 -2.10 -14.32
C SER A 113 -13.69 -3.38 -15.15
N GLY A 114 -14.75 -4.18 -15.16
CA GLY A 114 -14.78 -5.41 -15.97
C GLY A 114 -16.09 -6.18 -15.86
N GLY A 115 -16.59 -6.67 -16.99
CA GLY A 115 -17.87 -7.38 -17.03
C GLY A 115 -19.01 -6.52 -16.50
N ALA A 116 -19.72 -7.00 -15.48
CA ALA A 116 -20.79 -6.27 -14.81
C ALA A 116 -20.29 -5.27 -13.74
N TYR A 117 -19.00 -5.28 -13.40
CA TYR A 117 -18.45 -4.34 -12.43
C TYR A 117 -18.23 -2.96 -13.03
N THR A 118 -18.87 -1.95 -12.44
CA THR A 118 -18.45 -0.55 -12.59
C THR A 118 -17.06 -0.34 -11.98
N GLN A 119 -16.75 -1.03 -10.88
CA GLN A 119 -15.44 -1.10 -10.27
C GLN A 119 -15.24 -2.48 -9.63
N VAL A 120 -14.20 -3.21 -10.05
CA VAL A 120 -13.98 -4.60 -9.62
C VAL A 120 -13.70 -4.68 -8.13
N VAL A 121 -12.80 -3.82 -7.63
CA VAL A 121 -12.51 -3.72 -6.20
C VAL A 121 -13.46 -2.68 -5.59
N PRO A 122 -14.20 -3.02 -4.50
CA PRO A 122 -15.12 -2.06 -3.89
C PRO A 122 -14.37 -0.80 -3.40
N PRO A 123 -14.99 0.39 -3.47
CA PRO A 123 -14.33 1.66 -3.14
C PRO A 123 -13.66 1.71 -1.76
N LEU A 124 -14.24 1.02 -0.77
CA LEU A 124 -13.66 0.91 0.57
C LEU A 124 -12.25 0.30 0.53
N TYR A 125 -12.06 -0.81 -0.19
CA TYR A 125 -10.77 -1.48 -0.29
C TYR A 125 -9.78 -0.69 -1.14
N SER A 126 -10.25 -0.02 -2.20
CA SER A 126 -9.41 0.85 -3.03
C SER A 126 -8.87 2.06 -2.27
N THR A 127 -9.65 2.62 -1.33
CA THR A 127 -9.15 3.69 -0.46
C THR A 127 -8.14 3.18 0.57
N LEU A 128 -8.36 1.98 1.13
CA LEU A 128 -7.43 1.34 2.06
C LEU A 128 -6.07 1.02 1.41
N THR A 129 -6.04 0.58 0.15
CA THR A 129 -4.78 0.32 -0.59
C THR A 129 -4.05 1.61 -0.98
N ALA A 130 -4.75 2.75 -1.05
CA ALA A 130 -4.15 4.04 -1.34
C ALA A 130 -3.43 4.68 -0.13
N LEU A 131 -3.82 4.36 1.11
CA LEU A 131 -3.22 4.96 2.31
C LEU A 131 -1.68 4.75 2.40
N PRO A 132 -1.13 3.53 2.20
CA PRO A 132 0.32 3.35 2.17
C PRO A 132 1.03 4.18 1.08
N VAL A 133 0.37 4.44 -0.05
CA VAL A 133 0.95 5.22 -1.16
C VAL A 133 1.17 6.68 -0.75
N LEU A 134 0.21 7.27 -0.02
CA LEU A 134 0.36 8.65 0.50
C LEU A 134 1.57 8.76 1.45
N VAL A 135 1.75 7.76 2.30
CA VAL A 135 2.93 7.69 3.19
C VAL A 135 4.21 7.45 2.40
N GLY A 136 4.16 6.62 1.36
CA GLY A 136 5.24 6.39 0.40
C GLY A 136 5.73 7.67 -0.27
N LEU A 137 4.81 8.51 -0.74
CA LEU A 137 5.15 9.81 -1.34
C LEU A 137 5.91 10.69 -0.36
N ALA A 138 5.43 10.81 0.89
CA ALA A 138 6.09 11.58 1.93
C ALA A 138 7.51 11.06 2.21
N ALA A 139 7.68 9.74 2.30
CA ALA A 139 8.98 9.11 2.52
C ALA A 139 9.95 9.37 1.36
N VAL A 140 9.51 9.23 0.11
CA VAL A 140 10.31 9.54 -1.08
C VAL A 140 10.75 11.00 -1.05
N VAL A 141 9.83 11.95 -0.84
CA VAL A 141 10.15 13.39 -0.78
C VAL A 141 11.20 13.68 0.31
N GLN A 142 11.09 13.06 1.49
CA GLN A 142 12.05 13.23 2.58
C GLN A 142 13.45 12.66 2.25
N LEU A 143 13.51 11.47 1.63
CA LEU A 143 14.76 10.84 1.21
C LEU A 143 15.51 11.70 0.17
N TRP A 144 14.79 12.28 -0.78
CA TRP A 144 15.35 13.18 -1.79
C TRP A 144 15.79 14.54 -1.22
N ARG A 145 15.13 15.05 -0.17
CA ARG A 145 15.54 16.29 0.52
C ARG A 145 16.80 16.11 1.36
N THR A 146 16.92 14.96 2.04
CA THR A 146 18.10 14.66 2.87
C THR A 146 19.37 14.59 2.02
N GLY A 147 19.27 14.04 0.81
CA GLY A 147 20.40 13.94 -0.11
C GLY A 147 20.93 15.26 -0.65
N ARG A 148 20.06 16.25 -0.86
CA ARG A 148 20.44 17.59 -1.36
C ARG A 148 21.17 18.42 -0.31
N ARG A 149 20.95 18.16 0.99
CA ARG A 149 21.62 18.88 2.08
C ARG A 149 23.08 18.46 2.26
N THR A 150 23.44 17.23 1.90
CA THR A 150 24.81 16.73 1.92
C THR A 150 25.71 17.23 0.79
N THR A 151 25.14 17.87 -0.25
CA THR A 151 25.89 18.38 -1.41
C THR A 151 26.07 19.90 -1.42
N ALA A 152 25.74 20.60 -0.34
CA ALA A 152 26.06 22.02 -0.22
C ALA A 152 27.58 22.18 0.03
N PRO A 153 28.35 22.85 -0.86
CA PRO A 153 29.75 23.15 -0.59
C PRO A 153 29.86 24.07 0.63
N ALA A 154 30.80 23.78 1.51
CA ALA A 154 31.21 24.70 2.57
C ALA A 154 31.71 25.99 1.89
N ALA A 155 31.00 27.08 2.11
CA ALA A 155 31.43 28.43 1.76
C ALA A 155 32.28 29.00 2.90
#